data_AF-A0A534IZN1-F1
#
_entry.id   AF-A0A534IZN1-F1
#
_cell.length_a   1.000
_cell.length_b   1.000
_cell.length_c   1.000
_cell.angle_alpha   90.00
_cell.angle_beta   90.00
_cell.angle_gamma   90.00
#
_symmetry.space_group_name_H-M   'P 1'
#
loop_
_entity.id
_entity.type
_entity.pdbx_description
1 polymer ?
#
loop_
_entity_poly.entity_id
_entity_poly.type
_entity_poly.pdbx_seq_one_letter_code
_entity_poly.pdbx_strand_id
1 'polypeptide(L)' 'MELDFPTRTLREGLVDLLVPDVERRPGPGTRTALPFYNPGMRVARDLSVLLASRTVGIGGRILDGLAATGALGLRI' A
#
# COMPACT_ATOMS: atom_id res chain seq x y z
N MET A 1 -11.93 12.50 9.36
CA MET A 1 -11.37 11.48 10.28
C MET A 1 -10.00 11.96 10.68
N GLU A 2 -9.80 12.25 11.95
CA GLU A 2 -8.47 12.55 12.49
C GLU A 2 -7.80 11.22 12.88
N LEU A 3 -6.57 11.04 12.41
CA LEU A 3 -5.71 9.93 12.83
C LEU A 3 -4.82 10.41 13.97
N ASP A 4 -4.50 9.52 14.90
CA ASP A 4 -3.68 9.81 16.10
C ASP A 4 -2.17 9.83 15.80
N PHE A 5 -1.78 9.84 14.53
CA PHE A 5 -0.40 9.93 14.07
C PHE A 5 -0.25 10.86 12.86
N PRO A 6 0.94 11.47 12.65
CA PRO A 6 1.20 12.29 11.48
C PRO A 6 1.02 11.50 10.19
N THR A 7 0.40 12.14 9.19
CA THR A 7 0.17 11.55 7.87
C THR A 7 0.52 12.50 6.76
N ARG A 8 0.86 11.94 5.61
CA ARG A 8 1.04 12.68 4.36
C ARG A 8 0.29 12.00 3.24
N THR A 9 -0.17 12.80 2.30
CA THR A 9 -0.75 12.31 1.05
C THR A 9 0.35 12.10 0.02
N LEU A 10 0.27 11.02 -0.75
CA LEU A 10 1.09 10.79 -1.91
C LEU A 10 0.27 10.16 -3.03
N ARG A 11 0.72 10.32 -4.27
CA ARG A 11 0.12 9.65 -5.41
C ARG A 11 0.95 8.45 -5.85
N GLU A 12 0.28 7.32 -6.08
CA GLU A 12 0.89 6.15 -6.71
C GLU A 12 -0.03 5.58 -7.80
N GLY A 13 0.40 5.68 -9.06
CA GLY A 13 -0.47 5.41 -10.19
C GLY A 13 -1.66 6.38 -10.24
N LEU A 14 -2.86 5.83 -10.24
CA LEU A 14 -4.12 6.59 -10.27
C LEU A 14 -4.70 6.85 -8.87
N VAL A 15 -4.05 6.34 -7.81
CA VAL A 15 -4.59 6.39 -6.45
C VAL A 15 -3.83 7.42 -5.61
N ASP A 16 -4.56 8.27 -4.92
CA ASP A 16 -4.04 9.10 -3.84
C ASP A 16 -4.14 8.32 -2.51
N LEU A 17 -3.01 8.18 -1.83
CA LEU A 17 -2.85 7.40 -0.61
C LEU A 17 -2.55 8.33 0.56
N LEU A 18 -3.26 8.15 1.66
CA LEU A 18 -2.91 8.72 2.96
C LEU A 18 -2.01 7.71 3.69
N VAL A 19 -0.76 8.08 3.95
CA VAL A 19 0.23 7.19 4.58
C VAL A 19 0.80 7.82 5.86
N PRO A 20 1.28 7.01 6.83
CA PRO A 20 1.99 7.55 7.98
C PRO A 20 3.22 8.35 7.56
N ASP A 21 3.38 9.52 8.16
CA ASP A 21 4.54 10.41 7.98
C ASP A 21 5.46 10.33 9.20
N VAL A 22 6.06 9.16 9.36
CA VAL A 22 6.94 8.85 10.49
C VAL A 22 8.24 8.25 9.96
N GLU A 23 9.36 8.64 10.57
CA GLU A 23 10.66 8.04 10.24
C GLU A 23 10.63 6.54 10.56
N ARG A 24 11.02 5.73 9.58
CA ARG A 24 11.12 4.28 9.76
C ARG A 24 12.56 3.83 9.71
N ARG A 25 12.95 3.11 10.75
CA ARG A 25 14.24 2.46 10.86
C ARG A 25 14.10 0.96 10.63
N PRO A 26 15.00 0.32 9.88
CA PRO A 26 14.98 -1.12 9.69
C PRO A 26 15.33 -1.86 11.00
N GLY A 27 14.64 -2.97 11.27
CA GLY A 27 14.97 -3.87 12.37
C GLY A 27 13.75 -4.37 13.19
N PRO A 28 13.90 -5.45 13.97
CA PRO A 28 12.81 -5.98 14.79
C PRO A 28 12.44 -5.07 15.98
N GLY A 29 13.39 -4.29 16.51
CA GLY A 29 13.18 -3.37 17.64
C GLY A 29 12.49 -2.04 17.27
N THR A 30 12.24 -1.80 15.98
CA THR A 30 11.61 -0.58 15.46
C THR A 30 10.22 -0.88 14.88
N ARG A 31 9.68 -2.07 15.14
CA ARG A 31 8.30 -2.43 14.80
C ARG A 31 7.34 -1.47 15.48
N THR A 32 6.40 -0.98 14.70
CA THR A 32 5.33 -0.08 15.14
C THR A 32 3.99 -0.69 14.76
N ALA A 33 2.94 -0.37 15.54
CA ALA A 33 1.56 -0.71 15.22
C ALA A 33 0.99 0.13 14.05
N LEU A 34 1.73 1.16 13.61
CA LEU A 34 1.28 2.03 12.53
C LEU A 34 1.21 1.31 11.17
N PRO A 35 0.24 1.67 10.31
CA PRO A 35 0.11 1.12 8.96
C PRO A 35 1.42 1.13 8.17
N PHE A 36 1.65 0.13 7.33
CA PHE A 36 2.91 -0.01 6.60
C PHE A 36 2.87 0.52 5.16
N TYR A 37 3.75 1.48 4.84
CA TYR A 37 4.03 1.90 3.47
C TYR A 37 5.54 1.87 3.20
N ASN A 38 5.92 1.27 2.06
CA ASN A 38 7.29 1.27 1.54
C ASN A 38 7.30 1.80 0.10
N PRO A 39 7.96 2.94 -0.18
CA PRO A 39 8.06 3.49 -1.53
C PRO A 39 8.89 2.61 -2.47
N GLY A 40 9.83 1.81 -1.95
CA GLY A 40 10.63 0.86 -2.75
C GLY A 40 9.82 -0.27 -3.37
N MET A 41 8.59 -0.49 -2.91
CA MET A 41 7.68 -1.52 -3.43
C MET A 41 6.81 -1.04 -4.62
N ARG A 42 7.01 0.19 -5.11
CA ARG A 42 6.20 0.75 -6.20
C ARG A 42 6.20 -0.12 -7.46
N VAL A 43 7.38 -0.52 -7.93
CA VAL A 43 7.52 -1.38 -9.12
C VAL A 43 6.87 -2.75 -8.91
N ALA A 44 7.04 -3.34 -7.72
CA ALA A 44 6.40 -4.60 -7.40
C ALA A 44 4.86 -4.50 -7.48
N ARG A 45 4.28 -3.42 -6.95
CA ARG A 45 2.83 -3.16 -7.06
C ARG A 45 2.39 -2.91 -8.50
N ASP A 46 3.16 -2.18 -9.30
CA ASP A 46 2.86 -1.98 -10.73
C ASP A 46 2.77 -3.32 -11.48
N LEU A 47 3.72 -4.22 -11.23
CA LEU A 47 3.71 -5.57 -11.81
C LEU A 47 2.53 -6.40 -11.32
N SER A 48 2.17 -6.33 -10.04
CA SER A 48 0.99 -7.01 -9.51
C SER A 48 -0.31 -6.53 -10.16
N VAL A 49 -0.46 -5.21 -10.37
CA VAL A 49 -1.62 -4.64 -11.08
C VAL A 49 -1.67 -5.11 -12.53
N LEU A 50 -0.54 -5.09 -13.23
CA LEU A 50 -0.46 -5.61 -14.60
C LEU A 50 -0.84 -7.09 -14.67
N LEU A 51 -0.31 -7.91 -13.77
CA LEU A 51 -0.63 -9.34 -13.71
C LEU A 51 -2.11 -9.58 -13.40
N ALA A 52 -2.68 -8.85 -12.42
CA ALA A 52 -4.08 -8.95 -12.06
C ALA A 52 -4.99 -8.58 -13.23
N SER A 53 -4.70 -7.47 -13.92
CA SER A 53 -5.48 -7.00 -15.08
C SER A 53 -5.51 -7.99 -16.26
N ARG A 54 -4.54 -8.92 -16.31
CA ARG A 54 -4.42 -9.92 -17.38
C ARG A 54 -4.91 -11.30 -16.99
N THR A 55 -4.87 -11.64 -15.71
CA THR A 55 -5.18 -12.99 -15.23
C THR A 55 -6.54 -13.10 -14.54
N VAL A 56 -7.08 -12.00 -14.02
CA VAL A 56 -8.37 -11.97 -13.34
C VAL A 56 -9.41 -11.35 -14.25
N GLY A 57 -10.41 -12.15 -14.62
CA GLY A 57 -11.52 -11.70 -15.46
C GLY A 57 -12.41 -10.67 -14.75
N ILE A 58 -13.27 -10.02 -15.53
CA ILE A 58 -14.28 -9.09 -15.00
C ILE A 58 -15.16 -9.82 -13.98
N GLY A 59 -15.34 -9.23 -12.79
CA GLY A 59 -16.06 -9.85 -11.68
C GLY A 59 -15.26 -10.91 -10.90
N GLY A 60 -14.00 -11.15 -11.26
CA GLY A 60 -13.07 -11.95 -10.48
C GLY A 60 -12.77 -11.32 -9.11
N ARG A 61 -12.37 -12.14 -8.15
CA ARG A 61 -12.07 -11.71 -6.78
C ARG A 61 -10.59 -11.83 -6.49
N ILE A 62 -10.01 -10.80 -5.88
CA ILE A 62 -8.61 -10.74 -5.47
C ILE A 62 -8.56 -10.42 -3.97
N LEU A 63 -7.59 -10.99 -3.27
CA LEU A 63 -7.35 -10.75 -1.85
C LEU A 63 -5.96 -10.11 -1.67
N ASP A 64 -5.95 -8.89 -1.11
CA ASP A 64 -4.74 -8.27 -0.56
C ASP A 64 -4.61 -8.66 0.92
N GLY A 65 -4.07 -9.86 1.17
CA GLY A 65 -4.07 -10.48 2.51
C GLY A 65 -3.21 -9.77 3.54
N LEU A 66 -2.28 -8.91 3.11
CA LEU A 66 -1.38 -8.13 3.97
C LEU A 66 -1.38 -6.67 3.52
N ALA A 67 -2.59 -6.10 3.41
CA ALA A 67 -2.83 -4.82 2.75
C ALA A 67 -2.07 -3.63 3.32
N ALA A 68 -1.77 -3.62 4.62
CA ALA A 68 -1.14 -2.48 5.30
C ALA A 68 -1.89 -1.15 5.03
N THR A 69 -1.34 -0.20 4.26
CA THR A 69 -2.07 1.02 3.85
C THR A 69 -3.04 0.80 2.68
N GLY A 70 -3.22 -0.44 2.20
CA GLY A 70 -4.06 -0.79 1.06
C GLY A 70 -3.47 -0.41 -0.30
N ALA A 71 -2.18 -0.07 -0.36
CA ALA A 71 -1.56 0.49 -1.56
C ALA A 71 -1.62 -0.43 -2.79
N LEU A 72 -1.68 -1.76 -2.60
CA LEU A 72 -1.86 -2.71 -3.70
C LEU A 72 -3.35 -2.90 -4.00
N GLY A 73 -4.15 -3.28 -3.00
CA GLY A 73 -5.57 -3.57 -3.18
C GLY A 73 -6.38 -2.40 -3.75
N LEU A 74 -6.03 -1.13 -3.45
CA LEU A 74 -6.70 0.04 -4.04
C LEU A 74 -6.36 0.27 -5.51
N ARG A 75 -5.25 -0.29 -6.01
CA ARG A 75 -4.76 -0.11 -7.38
C ARG A 75 -5.18 -1.23 -8.33
N ILE A 76 -5.59 -2.37 -7.78
CA ILE A 76 -6.16 -3.52 -8.49
C ILE A 76 -7.64 -3.29 -8.70
#